data_AF-A0A931J598-F1
#
_entry.id   AF-A0A931J598-F1
#
_cell.length_a   1.000
_cell.length_b   1.000
_cell.length_c   1.000
_cell.angle_alpha   90.00
_cell.angle_beta   90.00
_cell.angle_gamma   90.00
#
_symmetry.space_group_name_H-M   'P 1'
#
loop_
_entity.id
_entity.type
_entity.pdbx_description
1 polymer ?
#
loop_
_entity_poly.entity_id
_entity_poly.type
_entity_poly.pdbx_seq_one_letter_code
_entity_poly.pdbx_strand_id
1 'polypeptide(L)'
;MSTPPNLPQGLIDAAAPYLHPEHTRWWRRDVTRSYGGGWPVSGFYWLIDQQNRSLHVIEQDGRFTALAGPQALGLASELLRSQPGLPWERMGLAAFARTLVAWLRDPRVQLTDAAFYRQPEFILESWLAGPTYGLDALRKLQREPELQTHADGRWTLQFTALNHVGGAEAWEASGQLSPFSVSSLQPRELVPAGGFYFPDEL
;
A
#
# COMPACT_ATOMS: atom_id res chain seq x y z
N MET A 1 -11.13 -9.37 -18.99
CA MET A 1 -9.74 -9.24 -18.51
C MET A 1 -9.47 -7.76 -18.30
N SER A 2 -9.72 -7.25 -17.10
CA SER A 2 -9.48 -5.85 -16.76
C SER A 2 -8.07 -5.74 -16.20
N THR A 3 -7.18 -5.15 -17.00
CA THR A 3 -5.90 -4.58 -16.57
C THR A 3 -6.13 -3.78 -15.28
N PRO A 4 -5.26 -3.84 -14.25
CA PRO A 4 -5.38 -2.96 -13.10
C PRO A 4 -5.44 -1.52 -13.62
N PRO A 5 -6.24 -0.62 -13.04
CA PRO A 5 -6.33 0.74 -13.54
C PRO A 5 -4.92 1.34 -13.49
N ASN A 6 -4.32 1.53 -14.67
CA ASN A 6 -3.26 2.52 -14.82
C ASN A 6 -3.90 3.80 -14.32
N LEU A 7 -3.44 4.34 -13.19
CA LEU A 7 -3.82 5.68 -12.80
C LEU A 7 -3.46 6.56 -14.01
N PRO A 8 -4.44 7.21 -14.66
CA PRO A 8 -4.19 7.92 -15.91
C PRO A 8 -3.10 8.96 -15.66
N GLN A 9 -2.20 9.18 -16.62
CA GLN A 9 -1.13 10.19 -16.56
C GLN A 9 -1.65 11.56 -16.03
N GLY A 10 -2.90 11.89 -16.38
CA GLY A 10 -3.60 13.10 -15.91
C GLY A 10 -3.82 13.18 -14.39
N LEU A 11 -3.70 12.10 -13.62
CA LEU A 11 -3.84 12.09 -12.16
C LEU A 11 -2.53 12.55 -11.46
N ILE A 12 -1.38 12.33 -12.10
CA ILE A 12 -0.07 12.83 -11.68
C ILE A 12 0.03 14.33 -12.00
N ASP A 13 -0.34 14.72 -13.23
CA ASP A 13 -0.37 16.13 -13.66
C ASP A 13 -1.48 16.94 -12.94
N ALA A 14 -2.58 16.29 -12.55
CA ALA A 14 -3.63 16.90 -11.72
C ALA A 14 -3.40 16.77 -10.22
N ALA A 15 -2.26 16.31 -9.73
CA ALA A 15 -1.89 16.43 -8.32
C ALA A 15 -0.94 17.61 -8.09
N ALA A 16 -0.08 17.92 -9.07
CA ALA A 16 0.95 18.97 -8.97
C ALA A 16 0.41 20.39 -8.66
N PRO A 17 -0.73 20.86 -9.22
CA PRO A 17 -1.32 22.16 -8.86
C PRO A 17 -2.00 22.20 -7.48
N TYR A 18 -2.41 21.05 -6.95
CA TYR A 18 -3.29 20.95 -5.77
C TYR A 18 -2.52 20.91 -4.45
N LEU A 19 -1.21 21.16 -4.50
CA LEU A 19 -0.31 21.28 -3.36
C LEU A 19 -0.12 22.74 -2.91
N HIS A 20 -0.75 23.71 -3.60
CA HIS A 20 -0.89 25.10 -3.17
C HIS A 20 -2.12 25.28 -2.25
N PRO A 21 -2.07 26.14 -1.21
CA PRO A 21 -3.14 26.30 -0.22
C PRO A 21 -4.50 26.77 -0.78
N GLU A 22 -4.59 27.11 -2.07
CA GLU A 22 -5.81 27.63 -2.71
C GLU A 22 -6.67 26.55 -3.41
N HIS A 23 -6.22 25.29 -3.47
CA HIS A 23 -6.91 24.22 -4.19
C HIS A 23 -7.60 23.20 -3.26
N THR A 24 -8.89 23.41 -2.98
CA THR A 24 -9.75 22.67 -2.01
C THR A 24 -10.22 21.27 -2.41
N ARG A 25 -9.66 20.64 -3.46
CA ARG A 25 -10.17 19.36 -4.00
C ARG A 25 -9.48 18.10 -3.48
N TRP A 26 -8.33 18.25 -2.81
CA TRP A 26 -7.57 17.15 -2.26
C TRP A 26 -7.29 17.38 -0.78
N TRP A 27 -7.53 16.37 0.04
CA TRP A 27 -6.99 16.31 1.37
C TRP A 27 -5.53 15.83 1.31
N ARG A 28 -4.67 16.41 2.15
CA ARG A 28 -3.25 16.08 2.25
C ARG A 28 -2.92 15.75 3.69
N ARG A 29 -2.22 14.64 3.90
CA ARG A 29 -1.61 14.28 5.18
C ARG A 29 -0.11 14.09 4.99
N ASP A 30 0.67 14.78 5.81
CA ASP A 30 2.11 14.50 5.93
C ASP A 30 2.30 13.20 6.71
N VAL A 31 2.94 12.24 6.06
CA VAL A 31 3.21 10.89 6.57
C VAL A 31 4.71 10.59 6.59
N THR A 32 5.55 11.62 6.43
CA THR A 32 7.02 11.50 6.40
C THR A 32 7.57 10.78 7.62
N ARG A 33 7.04 11.11 8.81
CA ARG A 33 7.44 10.45 10.07
C ARG A 33 6.96 9.01 10.17
N SER A 34 5.83 8.66 9.56
CA SER A 34 5.28 7.31 9.58
C SER A 34 6.17 6.29 8.85
N TYR A 35 7.01 6.76 7.92
CA TYR A 35 8.00 5.94 7.23
C TYR A 35 9.40 5.98 7.87
N GLY A 36 9.51 6.45 9.11
CA GLY A 36 10.72 6.28 9.94
C GLY A 36 11.86 7.27 9.70
N GLY A 37 11.70 8.26 8.81
CA GLY A 37 12.76 9.22 8.47
C GLY A 37 13.98 8.56 7.80
N GLY A 38 14.93 9.38 7.33
CA GLY A 38 16.18 8.88 6.72
C GLY A 38 16.08 8.43 5.26
N TRP A 39 14.97 8.75 4.57
CA TRP A 39 14.90 8.66 3.12
C TRP A 39 15.54 9.92 2.50
N PRO A 40 16.12 9.85 1.29
CA PRO A 40 16.70 11.00 0.59
C PRO A 40 15.62 11.91 0.00
N VAL A 41 14.49 12.07 0.69
CA VAL A 41 13.36 12.90 0.28
C VAL A 41 13.03 13.92 1.35
N SER A 42 12.56 15.09 0.92
CA SER A 42 12.14 16.19 1.78
C SER A 42 10.78 15.92 2.43
N GLY A 43 9.94 15.08 1.83
CA GLY A 43 8.65 14.69 2.40
C GLY A 43 7.98 13.49 1.73
N PHE A 44 7.10 12.83 2.47
CA PHE A 44 6.12 11.86 1.97
C PHE A 44 4.72 12.33 2.36
N TYR A 45 3.83 12.40 1.37
CA TYR A 45 2.47 12.87 1.54
C TYR A 45 1.48 11.83 1.03
N TRP A 46 0.41 11.65 1.78
CA TRP A 46 -0.77 10.93 1.32
C TRP A 46 -1.80 11.96 0.85
N LEU A 47 -2.22 11.85 -0.40
CA LEU A 47 -3.27 12.68 -0.99
C LEU A 47 -4.54 11.86 -1.22
N ILE A 48 -5.71 12.43 -0.91
CA ILE A 48 -7.04 11.87 -1.20
C ILE A 48 -7.91 12.92 -1.89
N ASP A 49 -8.60 12.57 -2.98
CA ASP A 49 -9.52 13.50 -3.65
C ASP A 49 -10.99 13.36 -3.19
N GLN A 50 -11.83 14.26 -3.67
CA GLN A 50 -13.28 14.24 -3.44
C GLN A 50 -14.00 13.01 -4.02
N GLN A 51 -13.36 12.26 -4.92
CA GLN A 51 -13.87 10.99 -5.46
C GLN A 51 -13.34 9.78 -4.67
N ASN A 52 -12.70 10.03 -3.52
CA ASN A 52 -12.11 9.04 -2.64
C ASN A 52 -10.98 8.22 -3.28
N ARG A 53 -10.28 8.78 -4.28
CA ARG A 53 -9.05 8.21 -4.86
C ARG A 53 -7.85 8.68 -4.04
N SER A 54 -6.91 7.79 -3.77
CA SER A 54 -5.73 8.08 -2.96
C SER A 54 -4.44 7.72 -3.67
N LEU A 55 -3.35 8.40 -3.31
CA LEU A 55 -1.99 8.06 -3.73
C LEU A 55 -0.95 8.65 -2.76
N HIS A 56 0.25 8.06 -2.77
CA HIS A 56 1.42 8.66 -2.12
C HIS A 56 2.19 9.54 -3.09
N VAL A 57 2.71 10.65 -2.57
CA VAL A 57 3.61 11.55 -3.28
C VAL A 57 4.87 11.74 -2.44
N ILE A 58 6.02 11.66 -3.08
CA ILE A 58 7.28 12.10 -2.48
C ILE A 58 7.63 13.51 -2.92
N GLU A 59 8.27 14.27 -2.06
CA GLU A 59 8.88 15.55 -2.37
C GLU A 59 10.39 15.43 -2.28
N GLN A 60 11.10 15.80 -3.34
CA GLN A 60 12.55 15.82 -3.38
C GLN A 60 13.01 17.07 -4.12
N ASP A 61 13.84 17.89 -3.46
CA ASP A 61 14.39 19.14 -4.02
C ASP A 61 13.29 20.08 -4.58
N GLY A 62 12.16 20.15 -3.87
CA GLY A 62 10.99 20.96 -4.24
C GLY A 62 10.15 20.39 -5.41
N ARG A 63 10.43 19.16 -5.86
CA ARG A 63 9.65 18.45 -6.88
C ARG A 63 8.84 17.32 -6.27
N PHE A 64 7.59 17.20 -6.72
CA PHE A 64 6.66 16.18 -6.25
C PHE A 64 6.52 15.05 -7.28
N THR A 65 6.70 13.81 -6.84
CA THR A 65 6.55 12.61 -7.68
C THR A 65 5.54 11.66 -7.07
N ALA A 66 4.50 11.30 -7.82
CA ALA A 66 3.53 10.30 -7.41
C ALA A 66 4.13 8.89 -7.39
N LEU A 67 3.97 8.18 -6.29
CA LEU A 67 4.23 6.76 -6.19
C LEU A 67 2.91 6.05 -6.50
N ALA A 68 2.73 5.66 -7.77
CA ALA A 68 1.57 4.92 -8.21
C ALA A 68 1.84 4.19 -9.53
N GLY A 69 1.40 2.93 -9.62
CA GLY A 69 1.51 2.13 -10.85
C GLY A 69 2.93 1.61 -11.15
N PRO A 70 3.10 0.90 -12.28
CA PRO A 70 4.37 0.23 -12.63
C PRO A 70 5.56 1.19 -12.74
N GLN A 71 5.35 2.42 -13.18
CA GLN A 71 6.39 3.44 -13.31
C GLN A 71 7.02 3.83 -11.95
N ALA A 72 6.28 3.66 -10.84
CA ALA A 72 6.77 3.96 -9.50
C ALA A 72 7.66 2.86 -8.91
N LEU A 73 7.73 1.66 -9.53
CA LEU A 73 8.54 0.55 -9.06
C LEU A 73 10.03 0.89 -9.05
N GLY A 74 10.52 1.60 -10.07
CA GLY A 74 11.90 2.08 -10.14
C GLY A 74 12.21 2.94 -8.93
N LEU A 75 11.46 4.04 -8.77
CA LEU A 75 11.64 4.98 -7.66
C LEU A 75 11.48 4.32 -6.28
N ALA A 76 10.48 3.47 -6.08
CA ALA A 76 10.32 2.72 -4.83
C ALA A 76 11.53 1.81 -4.55
N SER A 77 12.10 1.17 -5.58
CA SER A 77 13.34 0.40 -5.46
C SER A 77 14.51 1.29 -5.05
N GLU A 78 14.63 2.49 -5.63
CA GLU A 78 15.70 3.44 -5.31
C GLU A 78 15.62 3.94 -3.88
N LEU A 79 14.41 4.23 -3.41
CA LEU A 79 14.16 4.60 -2.03
C LEU A 79 14.53 3.42 -1.13
N LEU A 80 13.92 2.24 -1.31
CA LEU A 80 14.13 1.06 -0.47
C LEU A 80 15.62 0.63 -0.37
N ARG A 81 16.40 0.79 -1.44
CA ARG A 81 17.84 0.50 -1.46
C ARG A 81 18.71 1.63 -0.89
N SER A 82 18.19 2.84 -0.68
CA SER A 82 18.96 4.00 -0.23
C SER A 82 19.42 3.89 1.24
N GLN A 83 18.83 2.96 1.99
CA GLN A 83 19.20 2.65 3.36
C GLN A 83 19.91 1.29 3.44
N PRO A 84 20.90 1.13 4.34
CA PRO A 84 21.67 -0.11 4.47
C PRO A 84 20.80 -1.30 4.91
N GLY A 85 21.13 -2.51 4.46
CA GLY A 85 20.39 -3.75 4.78
C GLY A 85 19.19 -4.00 3.87
N LEU A 86 18.49 -5.12 4.09
CA LEU A 86 17.27 -5.42 3.33
C LEU A 86 16.04 -4.74 3.96
N PRO A 87 15.07 -4.25 3.17
CA PRO A 87 13.93 -3.53 3.73
C PRO A 87 13.17 -4.28 4.83
N TRP A 88 12.85 -5.55 4.62
CA TRP A 88 12.13 -6.36 5.61
C TRP A 88 12.95 -6.67 6.86
N GLU A 89 14.28 -6.69 6.80
CA GLU A 89 15.12 -6.84 7.99
C GLU A 89 15.07 -5.58 8.86
N ARG A 90 14.99 -4.40 8.22
CA ARG A 90 14.91 -3.12 8.93
C ARG A 90 13.53 -2.87 9.56
N MET A 91 12.45 -3.12 8.82
CA MET A 91 11.10 -2.72 9.23
C MET A 91 10.20 -3.87 9.68
N GLY A 92 10.60 -5.13 9.42
CA GLY A 92 9.75 -6.30 9.56
C GLY A 92 8.86 -6.53 8.31
N LEU A 93 8.46 -7.79 8.11
CA LEU A 93 7.73 -8.21 6.90
C LEU A 93 6.37 -7.52 6.74
N ALA A 94 5.61 -7.37 7.83
CA ALA A 94 4.30 -6.71 7.79
C ALA A 94 4.41 -5.23 7.42
N ALA A 95 5.38 -4.50 7.99
CA ALA A 95 5.61 -3.10 7.63
C ALA A 95 6.12 -2.97 6.19
N PHE A 96 6.93 -3.91 5.72
CA PHE A 96 7.38 -3.94 4.33
C PHE A 96 6.23 -4.17 3.35
N ALA A 97 5.37 -5.17 3.60
CA ALA A 97 4.17 -5.41 2.81
C ALA A 97 3.24 -4.18 2.76
N ARG A 98 2.97 -3.56 3.92
CA ARG A 98 2.17 -2.31 3.99
C ARG A 98 2.81 -1.18 3.19
N THR A 99 4.12 -1.01 3.29
CA THR A 99 4.86 0.02 2.55
C THR A 99 4.73 -0.19 1.05
N LEU A 100 4.88 -1.42 0.56
CA LEU A 100 4.72 -1.73 -0.87
C LEU A 100 3.32 -1.39 -1.38
N VAL A 101 2.27 -1.81 -0.67
CA VAL A 101 0.89 -1.52 -1.11
C VAL A 101 0.60 -0.02 -1.02
N ALA A 102 0.96 0.62 0.10
CA ALA A 102 0.71 2.04 0.30
C ALA A 102 1.40 2.88 -0.77
N TRP A 103 2.66 2.59 -1.08
CA TRP A 103 3.41 3.35 -2.08
C TRP A 103 3.02 3.04 -3.51
N LEU A 104 2.60 1.82 -3.86
CA LEU A 104 2.44 1.45 -5.28
C LEU A 104 0.97 1.37 -5.71
N ARG A 105 0.03 1.38 -4.75
CA ARG A 105 -1.40 1.10 -5.00
C ARG A 105 -2.31 2.06 -4.24
N ASP A 106 -2.59 1.77 -2.97
CA ASP A 106 -3.50 2.55 -2.13
C ASP A 106 -3.11 2.37 -0.65
N PRO A 107 -2.88 3.45 0.11
CA PRO A 107 -2.57 3.36 1.53
C PRO A 107 -3.68 2.84 2.44
N ARG A 108 -4.93 2.85 1.96
CA ARG A 108 -6.08 2.35 2.72
C ARG A 108 -6.21 0.85 2.54
N VAL A 109 -5.29 0.18 3.21
CA VAL A 109 -5.16 -1.26 3.20
C VAL A 109 -4.89 -1.73 4.62
N GLN A 110 -5.53 -2.83 5.01
CA GLN A 110 -5.31 -3.48 6.29
C GLN A 110 -4.82 -4.90 6.03
N LEU A 111 -3.59 -5.21 6.46
CA LEU A 111 -3.10 -6.59 6.39
C LEU A 111 -3.91 -7.49 7.32
N THR A 112 -4.18 -8.71 6.87
CA THR A 112 -4.85 -9.75 7.67
C THR A 112 -3.82 -10.63 8.37
N ASP A 113 -2.84 -10.01 9.04
CA ASP A 113 -1.82 -10.69 9.86
C ASP A 113 -2.32 -10.97 11.29
N ALA A 114 -1.57 -11.70 12.12
CA ALA A 114 -1.95 -11.96 13.50
C ALA A 114 -2.05 -10.69 14.36
N ALA A 115 -1.45 -9.56 13.96
CA ALA A 115 -1.65 -8.30 14.68
C ALA A 115 -3.06 -7.74 14.46
N PHE A 116 -3.61 -7.90 13.26
CA PHE A 116 -5.01 -7.55 12.96
C PHE A 116 -6.00 -8.40 13.77
N TYR A 117 -5.83 -9.72 13.84
CA TYR A 117 -6.76 -10.58 14.59
C TYR A 117 -6.57 -10.55 16.11
N ARG A 118 -5.53 -9.87 16.61
CA ARG A 118 -5.37 -9.57 18.04
C ARG A 118 -6.21 -8.37 18.51
N GLN A 119 -6.83 -7.63 17.58
CA GLN A 119 -7.74 -6.55 17.93
C GLN A 119 -8.98 -7.09 18.68
N PRO A 120 -9.63 -6.27 19.52
CA PRO A 120 -10.89 -6.64 20.15
C PRO A 120 -11.95 -7.09 19.14
N GLU A 121 -12.83 -8.00 19.54
CA GLU A 121 -13.86 -8.57 18.65
C GLU A 121 -14.76 -7.50 18.01
N PHE A 122 -15.17 -6.48 18.75
CA PHE A 122 -15.98 -5.38 18.20
C PHE A 122 -15.26 -4.59 17.08
N ILE A 123 -13.93 -4.53 17.10
CA ILE A 123 -13.15 -3.94 15.99
C ILE A 123 -13.22 -4.85 14.77
N LEU A 124 -13.07 -6.16 14.95
CA LEU A 124 -13.19 -7.12 13.84
C LEU A 124 -14.62 -7.16 13.27
N GLU A 125 -15.64 -7.06 14.12
CA GLU A 125 -17.05 -6.98 13.73
C GLU A 125 -17.38 -5.72 12.94
N SER A 126 -16.68 -4.60 13.16
CA SER A 126 -16.88 -3.39 12.37
C SER A 126 -16.59 -3.59 10.87
N TRP A 127 -15.82 -4.61 10.52
CA TRP A 127 -15.56 -5.01 9.13
C TRP A 127 -16.68 -5.85 8.50
N LEU A 128 -17.67 -6.28 9.28
CA LEU A 128 -18.75 -7.18 8.85
C LEU A 128 -20.07 -6.48 8.51
N ALA A 129 -20.07 -5.15 8.38
CA ALA A 129 -21.28 -4.41 8.03
C ALA A 129 -21.79 -4.71 6.59
N GLY A 130 -21.01 -5.43 5.77
CA GLY A 130 -21.45 -5.99 4.49
C GLY A 130 -22.31 -7.26 4.69
N PRO A 131 -23.46 -7.40 4.01
CA PRO A 131 -24.42 -8.50 4.26
C PRO A 131 -23.94 -9.89 3.78
N THR A 132 -22.75 -9.99 3.20
CA THR A 132 -22.31 -11.18 2.44
C THR A 132 -21.48 -12.17 3.26
N TYR A 133 -20.69 -11.69 4.24
CA TYR A 133 -19.70 -12.52 4.94
C TYR A 133 -19.70 -12.27 6.46
N GLY A 134 -19.53 -13.34 7.25
CA GLY A 134 -19.40 -13.27 8.72
C GLY A 134 -17.96 -13.42 9.22
N LEU A 135 -17.77 -13.42 10.56
CA LEU A 135 -16.45 -13.50 11.22
C LEU A 135 -15.60 -14.68 10.74
N ASP A 136 -16.21 -15.84 10.47
CA ASP A 136 -15.47 -17.02 9.99
C ASP A 136 -14.86 -16.80 8.61
N ALA A 137 -15.54 -16.08 7.73
CA ALA A 137 -15.00 -15.73 6.41
C ALA A 137 -13.85 -14.73 6.56
N LEU A 138 -13.99 -13.74 7.46
CA LEU A 138 -12.90 -12.82 7.79
C LEU A 138 -11.70 -13.57 8.36
N ARG A 139 -11.89 -14.51 9.30
CA ARG A 139 -10.80 -15.31 9.90
C ARG A 139 -10.07 -16.20 8.89
N LYS A 140 -10.75 -16.71 7.86
CA LYS A 140 -10.12 -17.47 6.77
C LYS A 140 -9.14 -16.65 5.94
N LEU A 141 -9.18 -15.32 6.02
CA LEU A 141 -8.23 -14.45 5.35
C LEU A 141 -6.92 -14.28 6.14
N GLN A 142 -6.83 -14.80 7.36
CA GLN A 142 -5.63 -14.65 8.18
C GLN A 142 -4.43 -15.29 7.50
N ARG A 143 -3.42 -14.47 7.21
CA ARG A 143 -2.15 -14.93 6.65
C ARG A 143 -1.02 -14.02 7.10
N GLU A 144 0.01 -14.63 7.69
CA GLU A 144 1.27 -13.94 7.93
C GLU A 144 1.96 -13.64 6.58
N PRO A 145 2.59 -12.47 6.43
CA PRO A 145 3.45 -12.23 5.28
C PRO A 145 4.56 -13.27 5.19
N GLU A 146 4.68 -13.92 4.04
CA GLU A 146 5.65 -14.99 3.76
C GLU A 146 6.67 -14.50 2.74
N LEU A 147 7.94 -14.43 3.15
CA LEU A 147 9.06 -14.08 2.26
C LEU A 147 9.79 -15.35 1.83
N GLN A 148 10.04 -15.47 0.53
CA GLN A 148 10.94 -16.47 -0.02
C GLN A 148 12.07 -15.77 -0.77
N THR A 149 13.31 -16.21 -0.52
CA THR A 149 14.47 -15.83 -1.30
C THR A 149 14.92 -17.02 -2.14
N HIS A 150 15.34 -16.74 -3.37
CA HIS A 150 15.74 -17.76 -4.33
C HIS A 150 17.25 -17.73 -4.54
N ALA A 151 17.84 -18.87 -4.91
CA ALA A 151 19.27 -19.01 -5.12
C ALA A 151 19.82 -18.10 -6.25
N ASP A 152 18.96 -17.71 -7.19
CA ASP A 152 19.28 -16.79 -8.29
C ASP A 152 19.20 -15.30 -7.89
N GLY A 153 19.00 -15.01 -6.60
CA GLY A 153 18.94 -13.64 -6.08
C GLY A 153 17.56 -12.99 -6.19
N ARG A 154 16.54 -13.70 -6.69
CA ARG A 154 15.15 -13.21 -6.64
C ARG A 154 14.58 -13.30 -5.23
N TRP A 155 13.59 -12.46 -4.95
CA TRP A 155 12.74 -12.57 -3.77
C TRP A 155 11.27 -12.49 -4.16
N THR A 156 10.42 -13.16 -3.37
CA THR A 156 8.96 -13.07 -3.45
C THR A 156 8.39 -12.87 -2.06
N LEU A 157 7.36 -12.03 -1.95
CA LEU A 157 6.62 -11.77 -0.73
C LEU A 157 5.14 -11.97 -1.00
N GLN A 158 4.52 -12.88 -0.25
CA GLN A 158 3.08 -13.14 -0.31
C GLN A 158 2.40 -12.67 0.96
N PHE A 159 1.24 -12.04 0.83
CA PHE A 159 0.43 -11.59 1.97
C PHE A 159 -1.03 -11.40 1.57
N THR A 160 -1.92 -11.25 2.54
CA THR A 160 -3.34 -10.96 2.31
C THR A 160 -3.70 -9.62 2.95
N ALA A 161 -4.59 -8.88 2.29
CA ALA A 161 -5.05 -7.61 2.80
C ALA A 161 -6.51 -7.29 2.43
N LEU A 162 -7.14 -6.47 3.26
CA LEU A 162 -8.44 -5.83 3.02
C LEU A 162 -8.20 -4.44 2.46
N ASN A 163 -8.94 -4.06 1.41
CA ASN A 163 -8.82 -2.75 0.76
C ASN A 163 -10.00 -1.84 1.10
N HIS A 164 -9.86 -0.54 0.80
CA HIS A 164 -10.87 0.48 1.13
C HIS A 164 -12.27 0.27 0.54
N VAL A 165 -12.40 -0.53 -0.52
CA VAL A 165 -13.71 -0.87 -1.10
C VAL A 165 -14.34 -2.10 -0.44
N GLY A 166 -13.78 -2.59 0.67
CA GLY A 166 -14.29 -3.75 1.38
C GLY A 166 -14.01 -5.09 0.69
N GLY A 167 -13.08 -5.13 -0.27
CA GLY A 167 -12.60 -6.36 -0.89
C GLY A 167 -11.43 -6.96 -0.11
N ALA A 168 -11.18 -8.26 -0.32
CA ALA A 168 -9.98 -8.93 0.16
C ALA A 168 -9.13 -9.39 -1.01
N GLU A 169 -7.81 -9.18 -0.92
CA GLU A 169 -6.86 -9.45 -1.99
C GLU A 169 -5.67 -10.26 -1.43
N ALA A 170 -5.29 -11.30 -2.15
CA ALA A 170 -3.98 -11.93 -2.00
C ALA A 170 -2.99 -11.16 -2.86
N TRP A 171 -1.86 -10.78 -2.28
CA TRP A 171 -0.83 -10.02 -2.95
C TRP A 171 0.42 -10.87 -3.14
N GLU A 172 1.04 -10.71 -4.30
CA GLU A 172 2.38 -11.19 -4.56
C GLU A 172 3.25 -10.02 -5.03
N ALA A 173 4.31 -9.75 -4.27
CA ALA A 173 5.38 -8.85 -4.67
C ALA A 173 6.62 -9.67 -5.03
N SER A 174 7.37 -9.23 -6.03
CA SER A 174 8.63 -9.87 -6.40
C SER A 174 9.70 -8.86 -6.76
N GLY A 175 10.96 -9.29 -6.74
CA GLY A 175 12.07 -8.43 -7.07
C GLY A 175 13.43 -9.10 -7.09
N GLN A 176 14.49 -8.29 -7.12
CA GLN A 176 15.88 -8.72 -7.04
C GLN A 176 16.51 -8.27 -5.73
N LEU A 177 17.47 -9.04 -5.21
CA LEU A 177 18.23 -8.70 -3.99
C LEU A 177 19.43 -7.80 -4.29
N SER A 178 20.07 -7.94 -5.46
CA SER A 178 21.31 -7.22 -5.78
C SER A 178 21.38 -6.79 -7.26
N PRO A 179 21.23 -5.48 -7.56
CA PRO A 179 20.77 -4.45 -6.64
C PRO A 179 19.34 -4.74 -6.16
N PHE A 180 19.00 -4.28 -4.95
CA PHE A 180 17.63 -4.42 -4.46
C PHE A 180 16.65 -3.73 -5.40
N SER A 181 15.62 -4.46 -5.84
CA SER A 181 14.53 -3.91 -6.65
C SER A 181 13.20 -4.58 -6.34
N VAL A 182 12.12 -3.86 -6.64
CA VAL A 182 10.75 -4.38 -6.74
C VAL A 182 10.41 -4.44 -8.23
N SER A 183 10.14 -5.64 -8.72
CA SER A 183 9.82 -5.91 -10.12
C SER A 183 8.33 -6.01 -10.38
N SER A 184 7.55 -6.47 -9.40
CA SER A 184 6.11 -6.58 -9.51
C SER A 184 5.42 -6.45 -8.16
N LEU A 185 4.18 -5.99 -8.21
CA LEU A 185 3.23 -6.06 -7.11
C LEU A 185 1.85 -6.25 -7.73
N GLN A 186 1.26 -7.43 -7.54
CA GLN A 186 -0.01 -7.79 -8.18
C GLN A 186 -1.01 -8.30 -7.15
N PRO A 187 -2.21 -7.70 -7.08
CA PRO A 187 -3.31 -8.26 -6.31
C PRO A 187 -4.01 -9.36 -7.10
N ARG A 188 -4.52 -10.34 -6.37
CA ARG A 188 -5.50 -11.32 -6.81
C ARG A 188 -6.69 -11.24 -5.87
N GLU A 189 -7.86 -10.94 -6.42
CA GLU A 189 -9.10 -10.89 -5.65
C GLU A 189 -9.38 -12.25 -4.98
N LEU A 190 -9.68 -12.21 -3.68
CA LEU A 190 -10.19 -13.34 -2.88
C LEU A 190 -11.67 -13.13 -2.54
N VAL A 191 -12.03 -11.89 -2.23
CA VAL A 191 -13.39 -11.45 -1.93
C VAL A 191 -13.65 -10.16 -2.71
N PRO A 192 -14.75 -10.08 -3.47
CA PRO A 192 -15.07 -8.90 -4.27
C PRO A 192 -15.32 -7.67 -3.40
N ALA A 193 -15.21 -6.49 -4.03
CA ALA A 193 -15.58 -5.22 -3.43
C ALA A 193 -17.01 -5.27 -2.81
N GLY A 194 -17.19 -4.66 -1.65
CA GLY A 194 -18.43 -4.70 -0.87
C GLY A 194 -18.67 -6.02 -0.11
N GLY A 195 -17.73 -6.96 -0.13
CA GLY A 195 -17.81 -8.18 0.67
C GLY A 195 -17.73 -7.90 2.17
N PHE A 196 -16.81 -7.03 2.56
CA PHE A 196 -16.62 -6.49 3.91
C PHE A 196 -16.84 -4.98 3.90
N TYR A 197 -16.77 -4.37 5.08
CA TYR A 197 -16.69 -2.92 5.23
C TYR A 197 -15.25 -2.54 5.57
N PHE A 198 -14.68 -1.55 4.88
CA PHE A 198 -13.47 -0.91 5.34
C PHE A 198 -13.89 0.25 6.25
N PRO A 199 -13.58 0.21 7.56
CA PRO A 199 -13.82 1.33 8.44
C PRO A 199 -12.81 2.44 8.11
N ASP A 200 -13.04 3.13 6.99
CA ASP A 200 -12.38 4.40 6.69
C ASP A 200 -12.94 5.39 7.71
N GLU A 201 -12.10 5.75 8.68
CA GLU A 201 -12.27 6.81 9.69
C GLU A 201 -13.71 7.02 10.20
N LEU A 202 -14.11 6.26 11.23
CA LEU A 202 -14.99 6.83 12.27
C LEU A 202 -14.29 8.01 12.96
#